data_AF-A0AAD3ASC3-F1
#
_entry.id   AF-A0AAD3ASC3-F1
#
_cell.length_a   1.000
_cell.length_b   1.000
_cell.length_c   1.000
_cell.angle_alpha   90.00
_cell.angle_beta   90.00
_cell.angle_gamma   90.00
#
_symmetry.space_group_name_H-M   'P 1'
#
loop_
_entity.id
_entity.type
_entity.pdbx_description
1 polymer ?
#
loop_
_entity_poly.entity_id
_entity_poly.type
_entity_poly.pdbx_seq_one_letter_code
_entity_poly.pdbx_strand_id
1 'polypeptide(L)' 'MVMILLASCSSVELKPIANKVEISRAAPAKDCKFVNTITATQGNFFTGAFTSNNNLQEGAYNKVRNEAAEMGGNYIS' A
#
# COMPACT_ATOMS: atom_id res chain seq x y z
N MET A 1 -22.29 -25.59 18.37
CA MET A 1 -21.98 -24.14 18.43
C MET A 1 -21.01 -23.85 17.30
N VAL A 2 -21.48 -23.34 16.16
CA VAL A 2 -20.62 -23.03 14.99
C VAL A 2 -20.16 -21.58 15.14
N MET A 3 -18.86 -21.39 15.36
CA MET A 3 -18.26 -20.06 15.49
C MET A 3 -17.93 -19.54 14.10
N ILE A 4 -18.78 -18.66 13.56
CA ILE A 4 -18.52 -17.96 12.29
C ILE A 4 -17.54 -16.84 12.63
N LEU A 5 -16.26 -17.03 12.30
CA LEU A 5 -15.26 -15.97 12.33
C LEU A 5 -15.61 -14.98 11.20
N LEU A 6 -16.16 -13.82 11.56
CA LEU A 6 -16.26 -12.70 10.63
C LEU A 6 -14.84 -12.24 10.32
N ALA A 7 -14.29 -12.70 9.19
CA ALA A 7 -13.08 -12.14 8.64
C ALA A 7 -13.41 -10.74 8.10
N SER A 8 -13.20 -9.72 8.92
CA SER A 8 -13.22 -8.32 8.51
C SER A 8 -12.30 -8.18 7.31
N CYS A 9 -12.81 -7.65 6.20
CA CYS A 9 -12.01 -7.30 5.03
C CYS A 9 -11.15 -6.08 5.40
N SER A 10 -10.07 -6.33 6.14
CA SER A 10 -9.15 -5.31 6.64
C SER A 10 -8.26 -4.85 5.50
N SER A 11 -8.04 -3.53 5.42
CA SER A 11 -7.12 -2.90 4.50
C SER A 11 -5.70 -3.47 4.65
N VAL A 12 -4.91 -3.43 3.57
CA VAL A 12 -3.52 -3.89 3.58
C VAL A 12 -2.72 -3.18 4.69
N GLU A 13 -2.13 -3.98 5.58
CA GLU A 13 -1.28 -3.48 6.66
C GLU A 13 0.10 -3.05 6.13
N LEU A 14 0.66 -2.01 6.77
CA LEU A 14 2.00 -1.51 6.47
C LEU A 14 3.06 -2.39 7.14
N LYS A 15 3.98 -2.94 6.35
CA LYS A 15 5.09 -3.72 6.90
C LYS A 15 6.10 -2.79 7.60
N PRO A 16 6.78 -3.24 8.67
CA PRO A 16 7.78 -2.41 9.36
C PRO A 16 8.91 -1.90 8.45
N ILE A 17 9.30 -2.71 7.46
CA ILE A 17 10.30 -2.34 6.44
C ILE A 17 9.83 -1.18 5.54
N ALA A 18 8.52 -1.06 5.36
CA ALA A 18 7.88 -0.10 4.48
C ALA A 18 7.65 1.27 5.14
N ASN A 19 7.84 1.38 6.46
CA ASN A 19 7.81 2.66 7.18
C ASN A 19 8.88 3.66 6.70
N LYS A 20 9.96 3.16 6.08
CA LYS A 20 11.04 3.99 5.54
C LYS A 20 10.76 4.50 4.11
N VAL A 21 9.67 4.07 3.50
CA VAL A 21 9.31 4.43 2.13
C VAL A 21 8.47 5.69 2.14
N GLU A 22 9.04 6.77 1.64
CA GLU A 22 8.35 8.05 1.48
C GLU A 22 7.63 8.12 0.13
N ILE A 23 6.40 8.62 0.14
CA ILE A 23 5.62 8.89 -1.06
C ILE A 23 5.43 10.38 -1.14
N SER A 24 5.97 11.00 -2.18
CA SER A 24 5.90 12.43 -2.37
C SER A 24 5.74 12.75 -3.84
N ARG A 25 5.00 13.81 -4.15
CA ARG A 25 4.89 14.33 -5.52
C ARG A 25 6.11 15.15 -5.94
N ALA A 26 7.05 15.36 -5.03
CA ALA A 26 8.28 16.06 -5.33
C ALA A 26 9.19 15.21 -6.23
N ALA A 27 10.00 15.87 -7.07
CA ALA A 27 10.99 15.19 -7.86
C ALA A 27 11.97 14.43 -6.92
N PRO A 28 12.37 13.20 -7.28
CA PRO A 28 13.37 12.47 -6.52
C PRO A 28 14.69 13.24 -6.49
N ALA A 29 15.49 13.00 -5.45
CA ALA A 29 16.81 13.60 -5.33
C ALA A 29 17.72 13.15 -6.49
N LYS A 30 18.74 13.95 -6.82
CA LYS A 30 19.62 13.69 -7.99
C LYS A 30 20.46 12.41 -7.84
N ASP A 31 20.60 11.91 -6.63
CA ASP A 31 21.27 10.67 -6.24
C ASP A 31 20.33 9.46 -6.19
N CYS A 32 19.02 9.64 -6.41
CA CYS A 32 18.09 8.52 -6.50
C CYS A 32 18.36 7.67 -7.74
N LYS A 33 18.53 6.37 -7.52
CA LYS A 33 18.62 5.38 -8.60
C LYS A 33 17.23 4.84 -8.90
N PHE A 34 16.86 4.85 -10.18
CA PHE A 34 15.65 4.16 -10.63
C PHE A 34 15.79 2.66 -10.36
N VAL A 35 14.84 2.11 -9.59
CA VAL A 35 14.77 0.67 -9.28
C VAL A 35 13.75 0.00 -10.19
N ASN A 36 12.48 0.38 -10.08
CA ASN A 36 11.38 -0.15 -10.89
C ASN A 36 10.12 0.73 -10.78
N THR A 37 9.14 0.48 -11.63
CA THR A 37 7.80 1.09 -11.56
C THR A 37 6.84 0.18 -10.78
N ILE A 38 6.02 0.76 -9.91
CA ILE A 38 5.05 0.04 -9.07
C ILE A 38 3.63 0.45 -9.48
N THR A 39 2.77 -0.53 -9.74
CA THR A 39 1.34 -0.31 -9.95
C THR A 39 0.56 -1.14 -8.95
N ALA A 40 0.05 -0.50 -7.89
CA ALA A 40 -0.81 -1.17 -6.93
C ALA A 40 -2.25 -0.69 -7.08
N THR A 41 -3.17 -1.65 -7.13
CA THR A 41 -4.61 -1.40 -7.01
C THR A 41 -5.13 -2.03 -5.72
N GLN A 42 -6.01 -1.30 -5.03
CA GLN A 42 -6.82 -1.83 -3.95
C GLN A 42 -8.28 -1.47 -4.19
N GLY A 43 -9.12 -2.48 -4.39
CA GLY A 43 -10.53 -2.34 -4.67
C GLY A 43 -11.02 -3.55 -5.45
N ASN A 44 -12.06 -4.20 -4.95
CA ASN A 44 -12.80 -5.21 -5.68
C ASN A 44 -14.26 -4.71 -5.76
N PHE A 45 -14.95 -4.93 -6.89
CA PHE A 45 -16.32 -4.46 -7.12
C PHE A 45 -17.29 -4.84 -5.98
N PHE A 46 -16.98 -5.94 -5.26
CA PHE A 46 -17.75 -6.45 -4.12
C PHE A 46 -17.45 -5.75 -2.77
N THR A 47 -16.26 -5.16 -2.59
CA THR A 47 -15.83 -4.56 -1.30
C THR A 47 -15.88 -3.03 -1.30
N GLY A 48 -15.98 -2.40 -2.48
CA GLY A 48 -16.14 -0.95 -2.61
C GLY A 48 -17.42 -0.39 -2.00
N ALA A 49 -18.44 -1.22 -1.79
CA ALA A 49 -19.70 -0.82 -1.15
C ALA A 49 -19.63 -0.79 0.40
N PHE A 50 -18.63 -1.45 1.01
CA PHE A 50 -18.54 -1.63 2.47
C PHE A 50 -17.28 -1.05 3.10
N THR A 51 -16.25 -0.75 2.31
CA THR A 51 -15.01 -0.16 2.82
C THR A 51 -14.99 1.34 2.52
N SER A 52 -14.94 2.16 3.57
CA SER A 52 -14.79 3.61 3.42
C SER A 52 -13.58 3.93 2.54
N ASN A 53 -13.73 4.86 1.59
CA ASN A 53 -12.70 5.22 0.61
C ASN A 53 -11.34 5.55 1.25
N ASN A 54 -11.34 6.03 2.50
CA ASN A 54 -10.13 6.32 3.26
C ASN A 54 -9.30 5.06 3.56
N ASN A 55 -9.96 3.95 3.92
CA ASN A 55 -9.29 2.67 4.19
C ASN A 55 -8.78 2.01 2.90
N LEU A 56 -9.50 2.19 1.79
CA LEU A 56 -9.06 1.72 0.47
C LEU A 56 -7.82 2.49 0.00
N GLN A 57 -7.79 3.79 0.25
CA GLN A 57 -6.66 4.63 -0.10
C GLN A 57 -5.45 4.31 0.77
N GLU A 58 -5.63 4.18 2.08
CA GLU A 58 -4.57 3.81 3.01
C GLU A 58 -3.97 2.43 2.69
N GLY A 59 -4.81 1.44 2.41
CA GLY A 59 -4.31 0.12 2.03
C GLY A 59 -3.66 0.10 0.64
N ALA A 60 -4.10 0.93 -0.31
CA ALA A 60 -3.37 1.12 -1.57
C ALA A 60 -1.98 1.72 -1.32
N TYR A 61 -1.89 2.77 -0.49
CA TYR A 61 -0.61 3.36 -0.10
C TYR A 61 0.31 2.36 0.60
N ASN A 62 -0.22 1.58 1.55
CA ASN A 62 0.56 0.55 2.24
C ASN A 62 1.05 -0.53 1.29
N LYS A 63 0.23 -0.94 0.31
CA LYS A 63 0.64 -1.91 -0.72
C LYS A 63 1.80 -1.38 -1.57
N VAL A 64 1.73 -0.14 -2.05
CA VAL A 64 2.83 0.47 -2.81
C VAL A 64 4.10 0.56 -1.96
N ARG A 65 3.99 1.00 -0.69
CA ARG A 65 5.15 1.09 0.22
C ARG A 65 5.77 -0.27 0.49
N ASN A 66 4.95 -1.31 0.67
CA ASN A 66 5.42 -2.67 0.90
C ASN A 66 6.19 -3.19 -0.31
N GLU A 67 5.65 -3.04 -1.52
CA GLU A 67 6.32 -3.45 -2.76
C GLU A 67 7.63 -2.66 -2.99
N ALA A 68 7.63 -1.35 -2.72
CA ALA A 68 8.83 -0.52 -2.81
C ALA A 68 9.93 -1.00 -1.85
N ALA A 69 9.57 -1.27 -0.59
CA ALA A 69 10.51 -1.74 0.42
C ALA A 69 11.10 -3.12 0.07
N GLU A 70 10.31 -4.03 -0.49
CA GLU A 70 10.78 -5.34 -0.96
C GLU A 70 11.77 -5.24 -2.11
N MET A 71 11.63 -4.23 -2.97
CA MET A 71 12.59 -3.95 -4.04
C MET A 71 13.82 -3.15 -3.55
N GLY A 72 13.88 -2.80 -2.27
CA GLY A 72 14.95 -1.97 -1.70
C GLY A 72 14.84 -0.47 -2.05
N GLY A 73 13.68 -0.04 -2.54
CA GLY A 73 13.36 1.37 -2.76
C GLY A 73 12.90 2.05 -1.46
N ASN A 74 13.24 3.33 -1.32
CA ASN A 74 12.89 4.17 -0.17
C ASN A 74 12.10 5.44 -0.56
N TYR A 75 11.89 5.69 -1.84
CA TYR A 75 11.21 6.87 -2.35
C TYR A 75 10.34 6.54 -3.55
N ILE A 76 9.12 7.06 -3.58
CA ILE A 76 8.17 6.93 -4.69
C ILE A 76 7.71 8.33 -5.10
N SER A 77 7.87 8.65 -6.38
CA SER A 77 7.45 9.93 -7.01
C SER A 77 6.24 9.77 -7.91
#